data_AF-A0AAE4J866-F1
#
_entry.id   AF-A0AAE4J866-F1
#
_cell.length_a   1.000
_cell.length_b   1.000
_cell.length_c   1.000
_cell.angle_alpha   90.00
_cell.angle_beta   90.00
_cell.angle_gamma   90.00
#
_symmetry.space_group_name_H-M   'P 1'
#
loop_
_entity.id
_entity.type
_entity.pdbx_description
1 polymer ?
#
loop_
_entity_poly.entity_id
_entity_poly.type
_entity_poly.pdbx_seq_one_letter_code
_entity_poly.pdbx_strand_id
1 'polypeptide(L)'
;MTDVPKRADASRNRDQLLAVATRMFASGGAEPPMRAIAREAGVGIATLYRHFPTRESLVDAVYRDQVGRLTTGARELLGRLAPAAAMRCWMDLFGDWIATKNGMLDTLLAMIEAGEIAHARTRAELLSAVTTILDAGRAAGDLRTDVSAEDIAASLIGIFTVAPRPGQEEKAGRLLDLLMDGLRPGARPA
;
A
#
# COMPACT_ATOMS: atom_id res chain seq x y z
N MET A 1 -42.71 5.39 1.45
CA MET A 1 -41.66 4.48 1.95
C MET A 1 -41.12 3.75 0.72
N THR A 2 -39.99 4.14 0.13
CA THR A 2 -38.63 3.76 0.56
C THR A 2 -37.56 4.82 0.20
N ASP A 3 -36.88 5.37 1.22
CA ASP A 3 -35.75 6.31 1.14
C ASP A 3 -34.40 5.54 1.16
N VAL A 4 -34.06 4.88 0.05
CA VAL A 4 -32.84 4.04 -0.08
C VAL A 4 -31.79 4.49 -1.15
N PRO A 5 -31.97 5.49 -2.05
CA PRO A 5 -30.91 5.82 -3.02
C PRO A 5 -29.70 6.62 -2.48
N LYS A 6 -29.90 7.54 -1.51
CA LYS A 6 -28.87 8.55 -1.15
C LYS A 6 -27.61 7.99 -0.46
N ARG A 7 -27.74 6.90 0.30
CA ARG A 7 -26.59 6.31 1.03
C ARG A 7 -25.68 5.51 0.10
N ALA A 8 -26.26 4.78 -0.86
CA ALA A 8 -25.50 4.02 -1.85
C ALA A 8 -24.69 4.95 -2.77
N ASP A 9 -25.28 6.07 -3.21
CA ASP A 9 -24.58 7.09 -4.00
C ASP A 9 -23.47 7.78 -3.20
N ALA A 10 -23.73 8.10 -1.93
CA ALA A 10 -22.71 8.70 -1.05
C ALA A 10 -21.51 7.77 -0.80
N SER A 11 -21.75 6.45 -0.64
CA SER A 11 -20.66 5.46 -0.50
C SER A 11 -19.84 5.37 -1.79
N ARG A 12 -20.51 5.21 -2.95
CA ARG A 12 -19.84 5.15 -4.25
C ARG A 12 -18.98 6.39 -4.53
N ASN A 13 -19.50 7.57 -4.22
CA ASN A 13 -18.75 8.83 -4.40
C ASN A 13 -17.51 8.88 -3.49
N ARG A 14 -17.63 8.41 -2.25
CA ARG A 14 -16.50 8.33 -1.32
C ARG A 14 -15.42 7.36 -1.82
N ASP A 15 -15.83 6.18 -2.28
CA ASP A 15 -14.89 5.16 -2.75
C ASP A 15 -14.20 5.60 -4.05
N GLN A 16 -14.93 6.25 -4.95
CA GLN A 16 -14.36 6.88 -6.16
C GLN A 16 -13.34 7.97 -5.81
N LEU A 17 -13.68 8.86 -4.87
CA LEU A 17 -12.76 9.90 -4.38
C LEU A 17 -11.48 9.29 -3.82
N LEU A 18 -11.61 8.25 -3.00
CA LEU A 18 -10.48 7.55 -2.39
C LEU A 18 -9.58 6.90 -3.44
N ALA A 19 -10.17 6.19 -4.40
CA ALA A 19 -9.44 5.54 -5.48
C ALA A 19 -8.69 6.55 -6.37
N VAL A 20 -9.33 7.69 -6.68
CA VAL A 20 -8.71 8.77 -7.47
C VAL A 20 -7.58 9.43 -6.69
N ALA A 21 -7.80 9.76 -5.42
CA ALA A 21 -6.79 10.36 -4.57
C ALA A 21 -5.55 9.44 -4.47
N THR A 22 -5.73 8.15 -4.22
CA THR A 22 -4.65 7.15 -4.22
C THR A 22 -3.83 7.20 -5.50
N ARG A 23 -4.47 7.17 -6.67
CA ARG A 23 -3.76 7.23 -7.96
C ARG A 23 -3.00 8.54 -8.16
N MET A 24 -3.60 9.67 -7.78
CA MET A 24 -2.96 10.98 -7.93
C MET A 24 -1.82 11.19 -6.95
N PHE A 25 -1.87 10.61 -5.75
CA PHE A 25 -0.74 10.61 -4.82
C PHE A 25 0.38 9.68 -5.32
N ALA A 26 0.03 8.53 -5.93
CA ALA A 26 1.01 7.60 -6.47
C ALA A 26 1.73 8.10 -7.75
N SER A 27 1.22 9.13 -8.44
CA SER A 27 1.79 9.59 -9.72
C SER A 27 3.11 10.36 -9.58
N GLY A 28 3.59 10.58 -8.36
CA GLY A 28 4.81 11.35 -8.10
C GLY A 28 4.64 12.85 -8.34
N GLY A 29 5.60 13.63 -7.83
CA GLY A 29 5.56 15.10 -7.85
C GLY A 29 4.95 15.71 -6.60
N ALA A 30 4.60 16.99 -6.68
CA ALA A 30 4.00 17.73 -5.56
C ALA A 30 2.59 17.22 -5.24
N GLU A 31 2.17 17.34 -3.98
CA GLU A 31 0.86 16.87 -3.56
C GLU A 31 -0.28 17.50 -4.39
N PRO A 32 -1.19 16.69 -4.98
CA PRO A 32 -2.26 17.21 -5.82
C PRO A 32 -3.24 18.06 -5.02
N PRO A 33 -3.70 19.22 -5.55
CA PRO A 33 -4.68 20.06 -4.87
C PRO A 33 -6.06 19.38 -4.78
N MET A 34 -6.79 19.60 -3.69
CA MET A 34 -8.14 19.02 -3.45
C MET A 34 -9.10 19.24 -4.64
N ARG A 35 -9.02 20.41 -5.30
CA ARG A 35 -9.83 20.70 -6.49
C ARG A 35 -9.50 19.81 -7.69
N ALA A 36 -8.23 19.44 -7.87
CA ALA A 36 -7.84 18.54 -8.95
C ALA A 36 -8.35 17.12 -8.68
N ILE A 37 -8.28 16.65 -7.43
CA ILE A 37 -8.83 15.35 -7.02
C ILE A 37 -10.34 15.29 -7.25
N ALA A 38 -11.09 16.31 -6.82
CA ALA A 38 -12.54 16.37 -7.03
C ALA A 38 -12.90 16.31 -8.52
N ARG A 39 -12.20 17.11 -9.34
CA ARG A 39 -12.39 17.14 -10.80
C ARG A 39 -12.11 15.79 -11.45
N GLU A 40 -10.98 15.17 -11.12
CA GLU A 40 -10.59 13.85 -11.65
C GLU A 40 -11.55 12.75 -11.21
N ALA A 41 -12.11 12.84 -10.01
CA ALA A 41 -13.13 11.93 -9.52
C ALA A 41 -14.52 12.18 -10.11
N GLY A 42 -14.71 13.24 -10.91
CA GLY A 42 -16.01 13.61 -11.47
C GLY A 42 -17.01 14.07 -10.41
N VAL A 43 -16.54 14.55 -9.24
CA VAL A 43 -17.40 15.00 -8.15
C VAL A 43 -17.22 16.50 -7.86
N GLY A 44 -18.28 17.15 -7.40
CA GLY A 44 -18.22 18.54 -6.98
C GLY A 44 -17.30 18.74 -5.77
N ILE A 45 -16.58 19.87 -5.71
CA ILE A 45 -15.67 20.19 -4.60
C ILE A 45 -16.36 20.21 -3.23
N ALA A 46 -17.62 20.67 -3.17
CA ALA A 46 -18.42 20.63 -1.95
C ALA A 46 -18.72 19.19 -1.49
N THR A 47 -18.93 18.26 -2.43
CA THR A 47 -19.13 16.84 -2.12
C THR A 47 -17.85 16.22 -1.56
N LEU A 48 -16.69 16.55 -2.13
CA LEU A 48 -15.41 16.13 -1.59
C LEU A 48 -15.23 16.61 -0.14
N TYR A 49 -15.44 17.90 0.14
CA TYR A 49 -15.31 18.43 1.51
C TYR A 49 -16.37 17.88 2.48
N ARG A 50 -17.53 17.45 1.99
CA ARG A 50 -18.51 16.75 2.82
C ARG A 50 -18.04 15.37 3.28
N HIS A 51 -17.24 14.67 2.46
CA HIS A 51 -16.66 13.37 2.82
C HIS A 51 -15.33 13.50 3.56
N PHE A 52 -14.52 14.49 3.17
CA PHE A 52 -13.18 14.74 3.67
C PHE A 52 -13.05 16.24 3.98
N PRO A 53 -13.46 16.68 5.18
CA PRO A 53 -13.50 18.09 5.54
C PRO A 53 -12.16 18.81 5.41
N THR A 54 -11.06 18.08 5.57
CA THR A 54 -9.70 18.60 5.45
C THR A 54 -8.84 17.71 4.56
N ARG A 55 -7.68 18.22 4.13
CA ARG A 55 -6.71 17.43 3.36
C ARG A 55 -6.20 16.25 4.19
N GLU A 56 -5.91 16.49 5.46
CA GLU A 56 -5.45 15.50 6.44
C GLU A 56 -6.48 14.35 6.54
N SER A 57 -7.78 14.67 6.57
CA SER A 57 -8.83 13.64 6.61
C SER A 57 -8.87 12.75 5.35
N LEU A 58 -8.51 13.30 4.19
CA LEU A 58 -8.38 12.54 2.94
C LEU A 58 -7.11 11.70 2.95
N VAL A 59 -5.97 12.29 3.31
CA VAL A 59 -4.66 11.63 3.37
C VAL A 59 -4.69 10.47 4.37
N ASP A 60 -5.28 10.67 5.54
CA ASP A 60 -5.49 9.65 6.56
C ASP A 60 -6.38 8.50 6.07
N ALA A 61 -7.44 8.81 5.33
CA ALA A 61 -8.30 7.81 4.72
C ALA A 61 -7.55 6.99 3.64
N VAL A 62 -6.80 7.65 2.76
CA VAL A 62 -5.96 6.99 1.74
C VAL A 62 -4.91 6.12 2.41
N TYR A 63 -4.21 6.64 3.42
CA TYR A 63 -3.18 5.92 4.14
C TYR A 63 -3.72 4.63 4.77
N ARG A 64 -4.83 4.71 5.51
CA ARG A 64 -5.47 3.52 6.11
C ARG A 64 -5.96 2.51 5.07
N ASP A 65 -6.55 2.99 3.97
CA ASP A 65 -6.99 2.12 2.88
C ASP A 65 -5.81 1.33 2.29
N GLN A 66 -4.70 2.00 2.00
CA GLN A 66 -3.52 1.33 1.47
C GLN A 66 -2.90 0.31 2.45
N VAL A 67 -2.87 0.61 3.75
CA VAL A 67 -2.42 -0.36 4.76
C VAL A 67 -3.37 -1.56 4.84
N GLY A 68 -4.69 -1.33 4.75
CA GLY A 68 -5.70 -2.39 4.67
C GLY A 68 -5.52 -3.27 3.43
N ARG A 69 -5.14 -2.70 2.29
CA ARG A 69 -4.83 -3.45 1.06
C ARG A 69 -3.61 -4.36 1.22
N LEU A 70 -2.59 -3.96 1.97
CA LEU A 70 -1.42 -4.81 2.22
C LEU A 70 -1.74 -6.02 3.08
N THR A 71 -2.53 -5.82 4.14
CA THR A 71 -2.93 -6.91 5.04
C THR A 71 -3.93 -7.87 4.39
N THR A 72 -4.93 -7.34 3.70
CA THR A 72 -5.93 -8.14 3.00
C THR A 72 -5.31 -8.85 1.79
N GLY A 73 -4.48 -8.12 1.04
CA GLY A 73 -3.79 -8.62 -0.14
C GLY A 73 -2.95 -9.86 0.15
N ALA A 74 -2.24 -9.93 1.29
CA ALA A 74 -1.48 -11.12 1.65
C ALA A 74 -2.34 -12.40 1.66
N ARG A 75 -3.53 -12.34 2.28
CA ARG A 75 -4.44 -13.50 2.36
C ARG A 75 -5.09 -13.81 1.01
N GLU A 76 -5.54 -12.78 0.30
CA GLU A 76 -6.15 -12.95 -1.02
C GLU A 76 -5.18 -13.56 -2.03
N LEU A 77 -3.92 -13.11 -2.03
CA LEU A 77 -2.85 -13.62 -2.88
C LEU A 77 -2.57 -15.10 -2.59
N LEU A 78 -2.46 -15.49 -1.33
CA LEU A 78 -2.26 -16.89 -0.93
C LEU A 78 -3.46 -17.79 -1.28
N GLY A 79 -4.68 -17.24 -1.32
CA GLY A 79 -5.87 -17.98 -1.74
C GLY A 79 -5.87 -18.34 -3.23
N ARG A 80 -5.01 -17.72 -4.05
CA ARG A 80 -5.01 -17.85 -5.52
C ARG A 80 -3.65 -18.19 -6.14
N LEU A 81 -2.54 -18.10 -5.39
CA LEU A 81 -1.18 -18.30 -5.87
C LEU A 81 -0.38 -19.18 -4.90
N ALA A 82 0.65 -19.85 -5.43
CA ALA A 82 1.70 -20.44 -4.61
C ALA A 82 2.40 -19.34 -3.77
N PRO A 83 2.87 -19.64 -2.55
CA PRO A 83 3.43 -18.64 -1.63
C PRO A 83 4.54 -17.77 -2.22
N ALA A 84 5.45 -18.32 -3.03
CA ALA A 84 6.50 -17.53 -3.66
C ALA A 84 5.93 -16.50 -4.66
N ALA A 85 4.95 -16.90 -5.47
CA ALA A 85 4.27 -15.98 -6.39
C ALA A 85 3.43 -14.95 -5.64
N ALA A 86 2.76 -15.35 -4.55
CA ALA A 86 2.02 -14.45 -3.67
C ALA A 86 2.95 -13.40 -3.05
N MET A 87 4.13 -13.80 -2.54
CA MET A 87 5.14 -12.89 -2.01
C MET A 87 5.57 -11.87 -3.06
N ARG A 88 5.89 -12.32 -4.28
CA ARG A 88 6.31 -11.41 -5.36
C ARG A 88 5.23 -10.38 -5.69
N CYS A 89 3.97 -10.80 -5.83
CA CYS A 89 2.86 -9.88 -6.06
C CYS A 89 2.64 -8.94 -4.87
N TRP A 90 2.83 -9.41 -3.64
CA TRP A 90 2.69 -8.60 -2.44
C TRP A 90 3.77 -7.51 -2.36
N MET A 91 5.00 -7.79 -2.81
CA MET A 91 6.06 -6.79 -2.92
C MET A 91 5.70 -5.64 -3.87
N ASP A 92 4.92 -5.89 -4.94
CA ASP A 92 4.41 -4.82 -5.80
C ASP A 92 3.39 -3.95 -5.07
N LEU A 93 2.47 -4.57 -4.30
CA LEU A 93 1.52 -3.82 -3.48
C LEU A 93 2.26 -2.92 -2.47
N PHE A 94 3.35 -3.42 -1.88
CA PHE A 94 4.19 -2.64 -0.97
C PHE A 94 4.84 -1.45 -1.69
N GLY A 95 5.33 -1.66 -2.92
CA GLY A 95 5.86 -0.58 -3.75
C GLY A 95 4.85 0.51 -4.06
N ASP A 96 3.62 0.12 -4.41
CA ASP A 96 2.53 1.05 -4.70
C ASP A 96 2.12 1.85 -3.45
N TRP A 97 2.13 1.20 -2.28
CA TRP A 97 1.92 1.88 -1.00
C TRP A 97 3.04 2.90 -0.71
N ILE A 98 4.31 2.55 -0.91
CA ILE A 98 5.43 3.49 -0.73
C ILE A 98 5.29 4.68 -1.69
N ALA A 99 4.97 4.45 -2.96
CA ALA A 99 4.77 5.51 -3.93
C ALA A 99 3.64 6.47 -3.49
N THR A 100 2.49 5.92 -3.09
CA THR A 100 1.35 6.70 -2.59
C THR A 100 1.73 7.47 -1.33
N LYS A 101 2.41 6.83 -0.38
CA LYS A 101 2.87 7.45 0.87
C LYS A 101 3.81 8.63 0.59
N ASN A 102 4.75 8.47 -0.33
CA ASN A 102 5.69 9.53 -0.70
C ASN A 102 4.98 10.73 -1.35
N GLY A 103 3.92 10.51 -2.11
CA GLY A 103 3.08 11.58 -2.65
C GLY A 103 2.19 12.29 -1.62
N MET A 104 2.19 11.85 -0.36
CA MET A 104 1.47 12.46 0.77
C MET A 104 2.43 12.96 1.87
N LEU A 105 3.73 13.04 1.58
CA LEU A 105 4.76 13.21 2.60
C LEU A 105 4.59 14.52 3.39
N ASP A 106 4.29 15.62 2.71
CA ASP A 106 4.17 16.94 3.34
C ASP A 106 3.01 16.95 4.36
N THR A 107 1.85 16.43 3.98
CA THR A 107 0.70 16.34 4.87
C THR A 107 0.94 15.33 5.99
N LEU A 108 1.53 14.17 5.69
CA LEU A 108 1.82 13.15 6.70
C LEU A 108 2.81 13.67 7.76
N LEU A 109 3.84 14.43 7.37
CA LEU A 109 4.79 15.04 8.30
C LEU A 109 4.08 16.03 9.24
N ALA A 110 3.22 16.90 8.71
CA ALA A 110 2.45 17.84 9.53
C ALA A 110 1.53 17.10 10.54
N MET A 111 0.89 16.02 10.13
CA MET A 111 0.05 15.20 11.02
C MET A 111 0.88 14.47 12.09
N ILE A 112 2.10 14.03 11.78
CA ILE A 112 3.01 13.42 12.76
C ILE A 112 3.43 14.44 13.82
N GLU A 113 3.79 15.66 13.40
CA GLU A 113 4.13 16.76 14.31
C GLU A 113 2.96 17.13 15.21
N ALA A 114 1.72 17.01 14.72
CA ALA A 114 0.49 17.17 15.50
C ALA A 114 0.13 15.96 16.39
N GLY A 115 0.83 14.83 16.27
CA GLY A 115 0.59 13.62 17.06
C GLY A 115 -0.59 12.76 16.59
N GLU A 116 -1.05 12.93 15.35
CA GLU A 116 -2.31 12.36 14.84
C GLU A 116 -2.12 10.98 14.16
N ILE A 117 -0.88 10.50 13.96
CA ILE A 117 -0.58 9.25 13.24
C ILE A 117 0.03 8.17 14.14
N ALA A 118 -0.61 6.98 14.15
CA ALA A 118 -0.15 5.81 14.90
C ALA A 118 0.78 4.88 14.08
N HIS A 119 2.04 5.30 13.84
CA HIS A 119 3.01 4.53 13.05
C HIS A 119 3.29 3.10 13.53
N ALA A 120 3.23 2.87 14.84
CA ALA A 120 3.49 1.55 15.42
C ALA A 120 2.48 0.49 14.94
N ARG A 121 1.20 0.88 14.75
CA ARG A 121 0.15 -0.02 14.27
C ARG A 121 0.41 -0.45 12.83
N THR A 122 0.68 0.51 11.94
CA THR A 122 0.98 0.21 10.54
C THR A 122 2.18 -0.73 10.42
N ARG A 123 3.24 -0.50 11.20
CA ARG A 123 4.42 -1.39 11.21
C ARG A 123 4.03 -2.83 11.60
N ALA A 124 3.24 -3.00 12.65
CA ALA A 124 2.80 -4.33 13.09
C ALA A 124 1.93 -5.04 12.04
N GLU A 125 1.03 -4.31 11.38
CA GLU A 125 0.16 -4.82 10.31
C GLU A 125 0.96 -5.28 9.09
N LEU A 126 1.97 -4.49 8.68
CA LEU A 126 2.88 -4.86 7.59
C LEU A 126 3.67 -6.13 7.89
N LEU A 127 4.28 -6.20 9.08
CA LEU A 127 5.05 -7.37 9.48
C LEU A 127 4.17 -8.61 9.56
N SER A 128 2.94 -8.48 10.09
CA SER A 128 1.97 -9.57 10.13
C SER A 128 1.61 -10.10 8.73
N ALA A 129 1.44 -9.21 7.75
CA ALA A 129 1.17 -9.58 6.36
C ALA A 129 2.33 -10.38 5.75
N VAL A 130 3.57 -9.92 5.95
CA VAL A 130 4.78 -10.62 5.47
C VAL A 130 4.93 -11.98 6.17
N THR A 131 4.79 -12.03 7.49
CA THR A 131 4.86 -13.27 8.27
C THR A 131 3.86 -14.31 7.76
N THR A 132 2.63 -13.89 7.46
CA THR A 132 1.59 -14.79 6.91
C THR A 132 2.05 -15.48 5.62
N ILE A 133 2.68 -14.74 4.71
CA ILE A 133 3.17 -15.29 3.44
C ILE A 133 4.42 -16.15 3.66
N LEU A 134 5.33 -15.73 4.55
CA LEU A 134 6.51 -16.51 4.90
C LEU A 134 6.12 -17.86 5.51
N ASP A 135 5.19 -17.90 6.46
CA ASP A 135 4.74 -19.14 7.11
C ASP A 135 4.11 -20.10 6.10
N ALA A 136 3.28 -19.59 5.19
CA ALA A 136 2.72 -20.40 4.11
C ALA A 136 3.82 -20.96 3.19
N GLY A 137 4.81 -20.14 2.84
CA GLY A 137 5.94 -20.58 2.00
C GLY A 137 6.86 -21.58 2.68
N ARG A 138 7.09 -21.45 3.99
CA ARG A 138 7.84 -22.44 4.78
C ARG A 138 7.10 -23.77 4.83
N ALA A 139 5.78 -23.75 5.06
CA ALA A 139 4.95 -24.95 5.09
C ALA A 139 4.90 -25.65 3.73
N ALA A 140 4.87 -24.90 2.63
CA ALA A 140 4.90 -25.43 1.27
C ALA A 140 6.30 -25.90 0.82
N GLY A 141 7.36 -25.47 1.51
CA GLY A 141 8.74 -25.66 1.07
C GLY A 141 9.13 -24.77 -0.11
N ASP A 142 8.35 -23.72 -0.39
CA ASP A 142 8.53 -22.80 -1.52
C ASP A 142 9.38 -21.58 -1.17
N LEU A 143 9.60 -21.33 0.12
CA LEU A 143 10.45 -20.26 0.64
C LEU A 143 11.42 -20.80 1.69
N ARG A 144 12.62 -20.22 1.73
CA ARG A 144 13.63 -20.51 2.76
C ARG A 144 13.12 -20.14 4.16
N THR A 145 13.64 -20.81 5.18
CA THR A 145 13.14 -20.72 6.56
C THR A 145 13.93 -19.75 7.45
N ASP A 146 15.11 -19.32 7.02
CA ASP A 146 16.08 -18.51 7.80
C ASP A 146 15.98 -17.00 7.58
N VAL A 147 14.83 -16.51 7.10
CA VAL A 147 14.57 -15.07 6.86
C VAL A 147 13.40 -14.60 7.71
N SER A 148 13.53 -13.42 8.33
CA SER A 148 12.48 -12.80 9.15
C SER A 148 11.61 -11.83 8.34
N ALA A 149 10.43 -11.49 8.85
CA ALA A 149 9.56 -10.48 8.23
C ALA A 149 10.23 -9.09 8.25
N GLU A 150 11.01 -8.80 9.28
CA GLU A 150 11.80 -7.59 9.43
C GLU A 150 12.85 -7.45 8.33
N ASP A 151 13.55 -8.53 7.98
CA ASP A 151 14.56 -8.52 6.90
C ASP A 151 13.91 -8.22 5.54
N ILE A 152 12.73 -8.81 5.28
CA ILE A 152 11.97 -8.52 4.06
C ILE A 152 11.54 -7.05 4.04
N ALA A 153 10.95 -6.55 5.13
CA ALA A 153 10.49 -5.18 5.21
C ALA A 153 11.66 -4.19 5.03
N ALA A 154 12.80 -4.42 5.67
CA ALA A 154 14.01 -3.62 5.51
C ALA A 154 14.54 -3.65 4.08
N SER A 155 14.56 -4.84 3.44
CA SER A 155 14.99 -5.00 2.06
C SER A 155 14.09 -4.21 1.10
N LEU A 156 12.77 -4.28 1.28
CA LEU A 156 11.83 -3.53 0.45
C LEU A 156 11.98 -2.01 0.64
N ILE A 157 12.14 -1.54 1.87
CA ILE A 157 12.43 -0.12 2.15
C ILE A 157 13.71 0.30 1.41
N GLY A 158 14.78 -0.49 1.50
CA GLY A 158 16.04 -0.24 0.79
C GLY A 158 15.85 -0.17 -0.73
N ILE A 159 15.16 -1.15 -1.32
CA ILE A 159 14.89 -1.21 -2.76
C ILE A 159 14.13 0.04 -3.23
N PHE A 160 13.03 0.40 -2.55
CA PHE A 160 12.24 1.57 -2.95
C PHE A 160 12.89 2.91 -2.60
N THR A 161 13.93 2.93 -1.76
CA THR A 161 14.78 4.10 -1.55
C THR A 161 15.70 4.34 -2.75
N VAL A 162 16.29 3.28 -3.32
CA VAL A 162 17.25 3.39 -4.45
C VAL A 162 16.62 3.26 -5.84
N ALA A 163 15.36 2.80 -5.89
CA ALA A 163 14.55 2.66 -7.08
C ALA A 163 13.10 3.10 -6.76
N PRO A 164 12.87 4.39 -6.45
CA PRO A 164 11.55 4.89 -6.11
C PRO A 164 10.59 4.82 -7.30
N ARG A 165 9.31 4.57 -7.00
CA ARG A 165 8.22 4.73 -7.96
C ARG A 165 7.54 6.10 -7.77
N PRO A 166 7.04 6.71 -8.84
CA PRO A 166 7.20 6.31 -10.25
C PRO A 166 8.56 6.71 -10.83
N GLY A 167 8.93 6.13 -11.98
CA GLY A 167 10.11 6.49 -12.78
C GLY A 167 11.32 5.54 -12.68
N GLN A 168 11.27 4.54 -11.81
CA GLN A 168 12.28 3.47 -11.70
C GLN A 168 11.65 2.08 -11.63
N GLU A 169 10.48 1.89 -12.26
CA GLU A 169 9.68 0.65 -12.21
C GLU A 169 10.49 -0.56 -12.65
N GLU A 170 11.24 -0.44 -13.75
CA GLU A 170 12.08 -1.53 -14.26
C GLU A 170 13.19 -1.89 -13.27
N LYS A 171 13.86 -0.89 -12.69
CA LYS A 171 14.92 -1.11 -11.72
C LYS A 171 14.37 -1.74 -10.44
N ALA A 172 13.24 -1.24 -9.94
CA ALA A 172 12.54 -1.80 -8.80
C ALA A 172 12.15 -3.25 -9.06
N GLY A 173 11.54 -3.54 -10.23
CA GLY A 173 11.16 -4.89 -10.65
C GLY A 173 12.33 -5.86 -10.61
N ARG A 174 13.47 -5.51 -11.24
CA ARG A 174 14.68 -6.34 -11.22
C ARG A 174 15.22 -6.59 -9.80
N LEU A 175 15.18 -5.59 -8.92
CA LEU A 175 15.64 -5.75 -7.53
C LEU A 175 14.69 -6.61 -6.69
N LEU A 176 13.37 -6.51 -6.93
CA LEU A 176 12.38 -7.38 -6.30
C LEU A 176 12.52 -8.83 -6.78
N ASP A 177 12.78 -9.04 -8.07
CA ASP A 177 13.01 -10.37 -8.63
C ASP A 177 14.29 -10.99 -8.04
N LEU A 178 15.37 -10.20 -7.92
CA LEU A 178 16.60 -10.64 -7.25
C LEU A 178 16.36 -11.02 -5.78
N LEU A 179 15.59 -10.21 -5.05
CA LEU A 179 15.21 -10.52 -3.68
C LEU A 179 14.42 -11.84 -3.63
N MET A 180 13.42 -12.00 -4.49
CA MET A 180 12.60 -13.22 -4.57
C MET A 180 13.41 -14.47 -4.89
N ASP A 181 14.36 -14.39 -5.82
CA ASP A 181 15.25 -15.50 -6.14
C ASP A 181 16.11 -15.89 -4.94
N GLY A 182 16.55 -14.92 -4.12
CA GLY A 182 17.23 -15.15 -2.85
C GLY A 182 16.35 -15.74 -1.74
N LEU A 183 15.02 -15.65 -1.86
CA LEU A 183 14.04 -16.23 -0.92
C LEU A 183 13.60 -17.64 -1.29
N ARG A 184 13.84 -18.07 -2.54
CA ARG A 184 13.58 -19.46 -2.93
C ARG A 184 14.44 -20.40 -2.07
N PRO A 185 14.02 -21.66 -1.91
CA PRO A 185 14.80 -22.64 -1.16
C PRO A 185 16.16 -22.78 -1.83
N GLY A 186 17.20 -22.26 -1.18
CA GLY A 186 18.56 -22.49 -1.64
C GLY A 186 18.91 -23.95 -1.38
N ALA A 187 19.54 -24.61 -2.36
CA ALA A 187 20.31 -25.80 -2.09
C ALA A 187 21.56 -25.40 -1.29
N ARG A 188 21.42 -25.07 0.00
CA ARG A 188 22.58 -25.10 0.90
C ARG A 188 22.79 -26.56 1.30
N PRO A 189 23.88 -27.22 0.88
CA PRO A 189 24.25 -28.48 1.50
C PRO A 189 24.47 -28.23 3.00
N ALA A 190 24.05 -29.20 3.80
CA ALA A 190 24.23 -29.23 5.24
C ALA A 190 25.69 -29.03 5.66
#